data_AF-A0A9D6HPH2-F1
#
_entry.id   AF-A0A9D6HPH2-F1
#
_cell.length_a   1.000
_cell.length_b   1.000
_cell.length_c   1.000
_cell.angle_alpha   90.00
_cell.angle_beta   90.00
_cell.angle_gamma   90.00
#
_symmetry.space_group_name_H-M   'P 1'
#
loop_
_entity.id
_entity.type
_entity.pdbx_description
1 polymer ?
#
loop_
_entity_poly.entity_id
_entity_poly.type
_entity_poly.pdbx_seq_one_letter_code
_entity_poly.pdbx_strand_id
1 'polypeptide(L)' 'MRTRKWTRVEYDRLVEAEILGPEDRVELLGGQMIVKEPQYS' A
#
# COMPACT_ATOMS: atom_id res chain seq x y z
N MET A 1 -8.74 3.85 -18.85
CA MET A 1 -8.91 4.47 -17.52
C MET A 1 -7.54 4.69 -16.91
N ARG A 2 -7.26 5.86 -16.32
CA ARG A 2 -6.00 6.11 -15.59
C ARG A 2 -6.28 6.02 -14.10
N THR A 3 -5.66 5.07 -13.42
CA THR A 3 -5.77 4.93 -11.97
C THR A 3 -5.13 6.15 -11.31
N ARG A 4 -5.83 6.72 -10.32
CA ARG A 4 -5.31 7.85 -9.53
C ARG A 4 -4.05 7.42 -8.78
N LYS A 5 -3.08 8.35 -8.64
CA LYS A 5 -1.91 8.14 -7.78
C LYS A 5 -2.25 8.37 -6.31
N TRP A 6 -1.72 7.50 -5.45
CA TRP A 6 -1.82 7.63 -3.99
C TRP A 6 -0.72 8.55 -3.45
N THR A 7 -1.06 9.35 -2.44
CA THR A 7 -0.08 10.14 -1.68
C THR A 7 0.35 9.40 -0.42
N ARG A 8 1.48 9.81 0.16
CA ARG A 8 1.96 9.24 1.42
C ARG A 8 0.96 9.44 2.56
N VAL A 9 0.39 10.63 2.67
CA VAL A 9 -0.61 10.97 3.70
C VAL A 9 -1.84 10.06 3.62
N GLU A 10 -2.26 9.70 2.41
CA GLU A 10 -3.40 8.80 2.24
C GLU A 10 -3.05 7.36 2.60
N TYR A 11 -1.84 6.90 2.28
CA TYR A 11 -1.36 5.61 2.76
C TYR A 11 -1.34 5.54 4.29
N ASP A 12 -0.79 6.57 4.94
CA ASP A 12 -0.71 6.60 6.41
C ASP A 12 -2.11 6.59 7.05
N ARG A 13 -3.10 7.29 6.46
CA ARG A 13 -4.50 7.23 6.92
C ARG A 13 -5.12 5.83 6.83
N LEU A 14 -4.75 5.04 5.81
CA LEU A 14 -5.23 3.66 5.68
C LEU A 14 -4.61 2.75 6.76
N VAL A 15 -3.35 3.00 7.12
CA VAL A 15 -2.69 2.31 8.23
C VAL A 15 -3.30 2.70 9.57
N GLU A 16 -3.50 4.00 9.81
CA GLU A 16 -4.12 4.52 11.04
C GLU A 16 -5.56 4.01 11.22
N ALA A 17 -6.29 3.81 10.12
CA ALA A 17 -7.64 3.25 10.12
C ALA A 17 -7.68 1.72 10.21
N GLU A 18 -6.53 1.05 10.35
CA GLU A 18 -6.37 -0.41 10.37
C GLU A 18 -6.92 -1.12 9.12
N ILE A 19 -7.06 -0.39 8.01
CA ILE A 19 -7.45 -0.95 6.70
C ILE A 19 -6.25 -1.67 6.08
N LEU A 20 -5.05 -1.15 6.31
CA LEU A 20 -3.79 -1.79 5.93
C LEU A 20 -3.00 -2.14 7.18
N GLY A 21 -2.75 -3.42 7.37
CA GLY A 21 -1.93 -3.97 8.43
C GLY A 21 -0.59 -4.53 7.92
N PRO A 22 0.30 -4.93 8.86
CA PRO A 22 1.59 -5.54 8.54
C PRO A 22 1.48 -6.80 7.66
N GLU A 23 0.40 -7.57 7.83
CA GLU A 23 0.14 -8.82 7.11
C GLU A 23 -0.29 -8.61 5.66
N ASP A 24 -0.83 -7.42 5.31
CA ASP A 24 -1.22 -7.12 3.93
C ASP A 24 -0.01 -6.90 3.02
N ARG A 25 1.17 -6.60 3.61
CA ARG A 25 2.45 -6.49 2.90
C ARG A 25 2.38 -5.52 1.71
N VAL A 26 1.64 -4.42 1.87
CA VAL A 26 1.45 -3.39 0.82
C VAL A 26 2.42 -2.23 1.00
N GLU A 27 3.11 -1.87 -0.10
CA GLU A 27 4.07 -0.78 -0.16
C GLU A 27 3.60 0.33 -1.12
N LEU A 28 3.82 1.60 -0.75
CA LEU A 28 3.57 2.75 -1.61
C LEU A 28 4.85 3.13 -2.38
N LEU A 29 4.86 2.91 -3.70
CA LEU A 29 6.01 3.20 -4.57
C LEU A 29 5.58 4.07 -5.75
N GLY A 30 6.16 5.27 -5.90
CA GLY A 30 5.87 6.17 -7.03
C GLY A 30 4.40 6.63 -7.16
N GLY A 31 3.63 6.52 -6.08
CA GLY A 31 2.19 6.78 -6.05
C GLY A 31 1.33 5.57 -6.45
N GLN A 32 1.89 4.36 -6.43
CA GLN A 32 1.19 3.09 -6.66
C GLN A 32 1.24 2.24 -5.40
N MET A 33 0.15 1.51 -5.13
CA MET A 33 0.05 0.54 -4.04
C MET A 33 0.43 -0.84 -4.60
N ILE A 34 1.50 -1.43 -4.09
CA ILE A 34 2.05 -2.69 -4.59
C ILE A 34 1.98 -3.72 -3.46
N VAL A 35 1.42 -4.90 -3.74
CA VAL A 35 1.46 -6.03 -2.81
C VAL A 35 2.78 -6.75 -3.01
N LYS A 36 3.53 -6.95 -1.92
CA LYS A 36 4.75 -7.75 -1.96
C LYS A 36 4.39 -9.23 -1.84
N GLU A 37 4.57 -9.98 -2.90
CA GLU A 37 4.38 -11.42 -2.88
C GLU A 37 5.29 -12.07 -1.81
N PRO A 38 4.83 -13.15 -1.16
CA PRO A 38 5.67 -13.88 -0.23
C PRO A 38 6.85 -14.49 -0.98
N GLN A 39 8.06 -14.12 -0.60
CA GLN A 39 9.26 -14.75 -1.14
C GLN A 39 9.46 -16.09 -0.41
N TYR A 40 9.10 -17.19 -1.05
CA TYR A 40 9.52 -18.52 -0.61
C TYR A 40 10.89 -18.82 -1.25
N SER A 41 11.87 -19.21 -0.42
CA SER A 41 13.19 -19.67 -0.86
C SER A 41 13.16 -21.13 -1.28
#